data_AF-A0A1M6IR44-F1
#
_entry.id   AF-A0A1M6IR44-F1
#
_cell.length_a   1.000
_cell.length_b   1.000
_cell.length_c   1.000
_cell.angle_alpha   90.00
_cell.angle_beta   90.00
_cell.angle_gamma   90.00
#
_symmetry.space_group_name_H-M   'P 1'
#
loop_
_entity.id
_entity.type
_entity.pdbx_description
1 polymer ?
#
loop_
_entity_poly.entity_id
_entity_poly.type
_entity_poly.pdbx_seq_one_letter_code
_entity_poly.pdbx_strand_id
1 'polypeptide(L)'
;MINRVSFAVLVFAAPVCLVSAQDAKVSVDMIGIGGMSCAHWRSKQDHLLEGTVWIYGFWTGLNYVAAASDQAQAKIDFASIVAEVEKTCAQQTSQTLASAVWTAYLGSKR
;
A
#
# COMPACT_ATOMS: atom_id res chain seq x y z
N MET A 1 9.33 48.91 45.54
CA MET A 1 8.95 49.49 44.24
C MET A 1 8.94 48.36 43.22
N ILE A 2 7.77 47.92 42.76
CA ILE A 2 7.65 46.77 41.83
C ILE A 2 7.62 47.33 40.40
N ASN A 3 8.63 47.02 39.59
CA ASN A 3 8.74 47.53 38.24
C ASN A 3 7.95 46.61 37.30
N ARG A 4 6.84 47.09 36.74
CA ARG A 4 6.05 46.34 35.76
C ARG A 4 6.69 46.47 34.39
N VAL A 5 7.38 45.42 33.95
CA VAL A 5 7.92 45.33 32.59
C VAL A 5 6.91 44.57 31.72
N SER A 6 6.28 45.27 30.79
CA SER A 6 5.34 44.68 29.82
C SER A 6 6.12 43.94 28.73
N PHE A 7 5.93 42.62 28.62
CA PHE A 7 6.46 41.82 27.52
C PHE A 7 5.52 41.90 26.32
N ALA A 8 5.99 42.50 25.22
CA ALA A 8 5.30 42.46 23.93
C ALA A 8 5.54 41.08 23.28
N VAL A 9 4.47 40.35 23.01
CA VAL A 9 4.52 39.05 22.33
C VAL A 9 4.64 39.28 20.82
N LEU A 10 5.81 38.98 20.25
CA LEU A 10 6.03 38.93 18.81
C LEU A 10 5.50 37.59 18.27
N VAL A 11 4.33 37.65 17.61
CA VAL A 11 3.77 36.49 16.90
C VAL A 11 4.52 36.34 15.58
N PHE A 12 5.46 35.40 15.52
CA PHE A 12 6.09 34.97 14.27
C PHE A 12 5.10 34.12 13.47
N ALA A 13 4.54 34.69 12.39
CA ALA A 13 3.79 33.92 11.41
C ALA A 13 4.78 33.10 10.56
N ALA A 14 4.97 31.83 10.91
CA ALA A 14 5.71 30.91 10.06
C ALA A 14 4.90 30.65 8.76
N PRO A 15 5.52 30.75 7.57
CA PRO A 15 4.82 30.44 6.33
C PRO A 15 4.54 28.94 6.32
N VAL A 16 3.26 28.58 6.37
CA VAL A 16 2.82 27.20 6.18
C VAL A 16 2.97 26.89 4.69
N CYS A 17 4.13 26.34 4.31
CA CYS A 17 4.28 25.74 3.00
C CYS A 17 3.35 24.52 2.94
N LEU A 18 2.23 24.68 2.23
CA LEU A 18 1.39 23.56 1.84
C LEU A 18 2.16 22.73 0.81
N VAL A 19 3.00 21.82 1.29
CA VAL A 19 3.59 20.77 0.44
C VAL A 19 2.45 19.84 0.05
N SER A 20 1.96 19.99 -1.17
CA SER A 20 1.12 18.98 -1.80
C SER A 20 2.04 17.82 -2.17
N ALA A 21 2.02 16.76 -1.36
CA ALA A 21 2.61 15.49 -1.76
C ALA A 21 1.77 14.95 -2.93
N GLN A 22 2.23 15.18 -4.16
CA GLN A 22 1.76 14.39 -5.28
C GLN A 22 2.34 13.00 -5.09
N ASP A 23 1.50 12.05 -4.65
CA ASP A 23 1.81 10.64 -4.76
C ASP A 23 2.15 10.38 -6.24
N ALA A 24 3.45 10.29 -6.54
CA ALA A 24 3.89 9.88 -7.85
C ALA A 24 3.34 8.47 -8.05
N LYS A 25 2.22 8.36 -8.76
CA LYS A 25 1.53 7.10 -8.98
C LYS A 25 2.47 6.24 -9.80
N VAL A 26 3.18 5.33 -9.12
CA VAL A 26 4.02 4.34 -9.78
C VAL A 26 3.10 3.53 -10.69
N SER A 27 3.19 3.81 -11.99
CA SER A 27 2.40 3.13 -13.01
C SER A 27 3.20 1.92 -13.46
N VAL A 28 2.84 0.76 -12.94
CA VAL A 28 3.39 -0.52 -13.40
C VAL A 28 2.44 -1.09 -14.44
N ASP A 29 2.98 -1.49 -15.59
CA ASP A 29 2.20 -2.23 -16.58
C ASP A 29 1.92 -3.64 -16.04
N MET A 30 0.65 -3.88 -15.73
CA MET A 30 0.21 -5.12 -15.08
C MET A 30 -0.28 -6.11 -16.13
N ILE A 31 0.39 -7.26 -16.21
CA ILE A 31 0.04 -8.33 -17.15
C ILE A 31 -0.82 -9.39 -16.42
N GLY A 32 -1.82 -9.91 -17.14
CA GLY A 32 -2.70 -10.99 -16.66
C GLY A 32 -3.71 -10.52 -15.61
N ILE A 33 -4.19 -11.44 -14.79
CA ILE A 33 -5.24 -11.20 -13.78
C ILE A 33 -4.89 -10.10 -12.76
N GLY A 34 -3.61 -9.78 -12.56
CA GLY A 34 -3.17 -8.66 -11.71
C GLY A 34 -3.70 -7.29 -12.13
N GLY A 35 -3.90 -7.08 -13.44
CA GLY A 35 -4.48 -5.86 -14.00
C GLY A 35 -6.00 -5.82 -13.93
N MET A 36 -6.66 -6.95 -13.64
CA MET A 36 -8.11 -7.05 -13.52
C MET A 36 -8.57 -6.64 -12.12
N SER A 37 -9.87 -6.37 -11.97
CA SER A 37 -10.43 -5.95 -10.68
C SER A 37 -10.50 -7.10 -9.67
N CYS A 38 -10.50 -6.76 -8.38
CA CYS A 38 -10.79 -7.70 -7.30
C CYS A 38 -12.12 -8.42 -7.50
N ALA A 39 -13.14 -7.75 -8.04
CA ALA A 39 -14.42 -8.37 -8.41
C ALA A 39 -14.25 -9.45 -9.49
N HIS A 40 -13.42 -9.18 -10.52
CA HIS A 40 -13.14 -10.15 -11.57
C HIS A 40 -12.43 -11.39 -11.02
N TRP A 41 -11.38 -11.19 -10.23
CA TRP A 41 -10.64 -12.29 -9.58
C TRP A 41 -11.58 -13.22 -8.78
N ARG A 42 -12.53 -12.64 -8.04
CA ARG A 42 -13.45 -13.38 -7.18
C ARG A 42 -14.69 -13.94 -7.88
N SER A 43 -14.83 -13.74 -9.19
CA SER A 43 -16.09 -14.05 -9.89
C SER A 43 -16.28 -15.53 -10.24
N LYS A 44 -15.20 -16.30 -10.38
CA LYS A 44 -15.25 -17.71 -10.82
C LYS A 44 -14.06 -18.51 -10.27
N GLN A 45 -14.21 -19.83 -10.22
CA GLN A 45 -13.21 -20.74 -9.65
C GLN A 45 -11.88 -20.73 -10.43
N ASP A 46 -11.93 -20.63 -11.76
CA ASP A 46 -10.76 -20.52 -12.63
C ASP A 46 -9.98 -19.23 -12.37
N HIS A 47 -10.68 -18.11 -12.22
CA HIS A 47 -10.08 -16.82 -11.87
C HIS A 47 -9.44 -16.87 -10.48
N LEU A 48 -10.09 -17.52 -9.51
CA LEU A 48 -9.52 -17.69 -8.17
C LEU A 48 -8.16 -18.39 -8.23
N LEU A 49 -8.06 -19.50 -8.96
CA LEU A 49 -6.82 -20.26 -9.13
C LEU A 49 -5.73 -19.44 -9.84
N GLU A 50 -6.07 -18.78 -10.96
CA GLU A 50 -5.12 -17.92 -11.68
C GLU A 50 -4.62 -16.79 -10.77
N GLY A 51 -5.53 -16.13 -10.05
CA GLY A 51 -5.19 -15.04 -9.15
C GLY A 51 -4.35 -15.48 -7.97
N THR A 52 -4.61 -16.65 -7.38
CA THR A 52 -3.78 -17.21 -6.31
C THR A 52 -2.33 -17.40 -6.77
N VAL A 53 -2.10 -18.01 -7.94
CA VAL A 53 -0.74 -18.20 -8.48
C VAL A 53 -0.07 -16.84 -8.76
N TRP A 54 -0.83 -15.91 -9.37
CA TRP A 54 -0.33 -14.57 -9.66
C TRP A 54 0.04 -13.79 -8.39
N ILE A 55 -0.80 -13.84 -7.34
CA ILE A 55 -0.56 -13.21 -6.03
C ILE A 55 0.77 -13.69 -5.45
N TYR A 56 1.03 -14.99 -5.46
CA TYR A 56 2.27 -15.54 -4.93
C TYR A 56 3.49 -15.04 -5.70
N GLY A 57 3.44 -15.08 -7.04
CA GLY A 57 4.53 -14.58 -7.87
C GLY A 57 4.80 -13.09 -7.63
N PHE A 58 3.74 -12.28 -7.57
CA PHE A 58 3.86 -10.85 -7.31
C PHE A 58 4.42 -10.57 -5.91
N TRP A 59 3.94 -11.27 -4.87
CA TRP A 59 4.46 -11.15 -3.51
C TRP A 59 5.95 -11.52 -3.42
N THR A 60 6.37 -12.59 -4.09
CA THR A 60 7.79 -12.96 -4.21
C THR A 60 8.60 -11.84 -4.87
N GLY A 61 8.09 -11.25 -5.96
CA GLY A 61 8.72 -10.10 -6.61
C GLY A 61 8.86 -8.90 -5.67
N LEU A 62 7.83 -8.60 -4.89
CA LEU A 62 7.86 -7.53 -3.87
C LEU A 62 8.88 -7.82 -2.75
N ASN A 63 9.02 -9.07 -2.33
CA ASN A 63 10.05 -9.48 -1.37
C ASN A 63 11.46 -9.38 -1.98
N TYR A 64 11.62 -9.75 -3.25
CA TYR A 64 12.90 -9.59 -3.95
C TYR A 64 13.33 -8.13 -4.04
N VAL A 65 12.44 -7.24 -4.48
CA VAL A 65 12.71 -5.79 -4.55
C VAL A 65 13.02 -5.22 -3.17
N ALA A 66 12.28 -5.62 -2.14
CA ALA A 66 12.55 -5.19 -0.77
C ALA A 66 13.95 -5.63 -0.31
N ALA A 67 14.32 -6.88 -0.55
CA ALA A 67 15.65 -7.39 -0.22
C ALA A 67 16.76 -6.66 -0.98
N ALA A 68 16.57 -6.41 -2.28
CA ALA A 68 17.53 -5.68 -3.11
C ALA A 68 17.68 -4.20 -2.75
N SER A 69 16.73 -3.66 -1.97
CA SER A 69 16.68 -2.26 -1.54
C SER A 69 16.90 -2.09 -0.03
N ASP A 70 17.44 -3.10 0.65
CA ASP A 70 17.66 -3.13 2.11
C ASP A 70 16.40 -2.82 2.95
N GLN A 71 15.22 -3.13 2.41
CA GLN A 71 13.95 -3.00 3.12
C GLN A 71 13.52 -4.34 3.75
N ALA A 72 12.78 -4.25 4.85
CA ALA A 72 12.14 -5.41 5.44
C ALA A 72 11.23 -6.11 4.42
N GLN A 73 11.28 -7.43 4.40
CA GLN A 73 10.41 -8.30 3.60
C GLN A 73 9.13 -8.60 4.38
N ALA A 74 8.01 -8.80 3.69
CA ALA A 74 6.80 -9.30 4.33
C ALA A 74 6.85 -10.83 4.39
N LYS A 75 7.35 -11.35 5.51
CA LYS A 75 7.53 -12.79 5.78
C LYS A 75 6.34 -13.35 6.57
N ILE A 76 5.18 -13.42 5.93
CA ILE A 76 3.98 -14.07 6.48
C ILE A 76 3.83 -15.48 5.91
N ASP A 77 3.00 -16.30 6.57
CA ASP A 77 2.72 -17.65 6.10
C ASP A 77 2.05 -17.64 4.72
N PHE A 78 2.36 -18.65 3.90
CA PHE A 78 1.86 -18.78 2.54
C PHE A 78 0.33 -18.83 2.47
N ALA A 79 -0.33 -19.46 3.44
CA ALA A 79 -1.79 -19.50 3.50
C ALA A 79 -2.37 -18.12 3.90
N SER A 80 -1.63 -17.33 4.68
CA SER A 80 -2.05 -16.00 5.11
C SER A 80 -1.98 -14.94 4.00
N ILE A 81 -1.07 -15.10 3.02
CA ILE A 81 -0.92 -14.13 1.91
C ILE A 81 -2.25 -13.91 1.19
N VAL A 82 -2.87 -14.99 0.69
CA VAL A 82 -4.10 -14.86 -0.10
C VAL A 82 -5.24 -14.34 0.76
N ALA A 83 -5.33 -14.77 2.02
CA ALA A 83 -6.37 -14.30 2.94
C ALA A 83 -6.30 -12.79 3.20
N GLU A 84 -5.10 -12.22 3.39
CA GLU A 84 -4.94 -10.77 3.55
C GLU A 84 -5.31 -10.03 2.26
N VAL A 85 -4.95 -10.57 1.10
CA VAL A 85 -5.34 -9.98 -0.20
C VAL A 85 -6.86 -10.04 -0.40
N GLU A 86 -7.51 -11.14 -0.05
CA GLU A 86 -8.98 -11.27 -0.11
C GLU A 86 -9.66 -10.23 0.77
N LYS A 87 -9.15 -10.05 2.00
CA LYS A 87 -9.64 -9.03 2.93
C LYS A 87 -9.51 -7.63 2.35
N THR A 88 -8.36 -7.29 1.78
CA THR A 88 -8.16 -5.99 1.10
C THR A 88 -9.09 -5.84 -0.11
N CYS A 89 -9.23 -6.88 -0.93
CA CYS A 89 -10.14 -6.87 -2.08
C CYS A 89 -11.61 -6.74 -1.68
N ALA A 90 -12.01 -7.25 -0.52
CA ALA A 90 -13.38 -7.09 0.00
C ALA A 90 -13.71 -5.65 0.37
N GLN A 91 -12.72 -4.83 0.75
CA GLN A 91 -12.93 -3.42 1.09
C GLN A 91 -13.17 -2.54 -0.13
N GLN A 92 -12.57 -2.88 -1.28
CA GLN A 92 -12.74 -2.14 -2.53
C GLN A 92 -12.66 -3.08 -3.72
N THR A 93 -13.82 -3.51 -4.22
CA THR A 93 -13.90 -4.56 -5.25
C THR A 93 -13.52 -4.08 -6.66
N SER A 94 -13.56 -2.77 -6.90
CA SER A 94 -13.22 -2.16 -8.20
C SER A 94 -11.73 -1.91 -8.40
N GLN A 95 -10.91 -1.95 -7.33
CA GLN A 95 -9.46 -1.79 -7.47
C GLN A 95 -8.86 -3.00 -8.18
N THR A 96 -7.68 -2.81 -8.78
CA THR A 96 -6.95 -3.92 -9.40
C THR A 96 -6.45 -4.90 -8.35
N LEU A 97 -6.35 -6.19 -8.72
CA LEU A 97 -5.78 -7.21 -7.84
C LEU A 97 -4.37 -6.80 -7.39
N ALA A 98 -3.54 -6.27 -8.30
CA ALA A 98 -2.19 -5.81 -7.96
C ALA A 98 -2.16 -4.72 -6.88
N SER A 99 -3.09 -3.75 -6.93
CA SER A 99 -3.22 -2.70 -5.91
C SER A 99 -3.60 -3.28 -4.54
N ALA A 100 -4.50 -4.27 -4.54
CA ALA A 100 -4.86 -4.97 -3.31
C ALA A 100 -3.67 -5.75 -2.74
N VAL A 101 -2.90 -6.46 -3.58
CA VAL A 101 -1.70 -7.18 -3.13
C VAL A 101 -0.65 -6.24 -2.55
N TRP A 102 -0.37 -5.12 -3.22
CA TRP A 102 0.54 -4.10 -2.73
C TRP A 102 0.14 -3.58 -1.35
N THR A 103 -1.15 -3.28 -1.17
CA THR A 103 -1.68 -2.78 0.11
C THR A 103 -1.58 -3.82 1.22
N ALA A 104 -1.94 -5.08 0.94
CA ALA A 104 -1.78 -6.19 1.87
C ALA A 104 -0.30 -6.43 2.25
N TYR A 105 0.60 -6.33 1.27
CA TYR A 105 2.04 -6.47 1.45
C TYR A 105 2.60 -5.40 2.39
N LEU A 106 2.25 -4.13 2.17
CA LEU A 106 2.65 -3.02 3.06
C LEU A 106 2.10 -3.18 4.48
N GLY A 107 0.85 -3.64 4.62
CA GLY A 107 0.25 -3.92 5.92
C GLY A 107 0.97 -5.05 6.67
N SER A 108 1.52 -6.01 5.95
CA SER A 108 2.21 -7.19 6.48
C SER A 108 3.68 -6.95 6.89
N LYS A 109 4.22 -5.74 6.65
CA LYS A 109 5.54 -5.31 7.11
C LYS A 109 5.53 -4.58 8.45
N ARG A 110 4.35 -4.23 8.96
CA ARG A 110 4.19 -3.46 10.20
C ARG A 110 4.31 -4.33 11.44
#